data_AF-A0A3S1DE08-F1
#
_entry.id   AF-A0A3S1DE08-F1
#
_cell.length_a   1.000
_cell.length_b   1.000
_cell.length_c   1.000
_cell.angle_alpha   90.00
_cell.angle_beta   90.00
_cell.angle_gamma   90.00
#
_symmetry.space_group_name_H-M   'P 1'
#
loop_
_entity.id
_entity.type
_entity.pdbx_description
1 polymer ?
#
loop_
_entity_poly.entity_id
_entity_poly.type
_entity_poly.pdbx_seq_one_letter_code
_entity_poly.pdbx_strand_id
1 'polypeptide(L)'
;RKAPIMLWVYSPHWAPAKYKGEWVEFPDYTPECYNDPKWGANPESKYDCGKPHGEIWKYSWAGMKDKWPVAYKVAKNYTVDTDELNKMSGEIDLEGKTPEDVAAAWIAAHEADWKAWAE
;
A
#
# COMPACT_ATOMS: atom_id res chain seq x y z
N ARG A 1 3.01 -19.45 20.84
CA ARG A 1 3.41 -18.82 22.12
C ARG A 1 3.03 -17.34 22.09
N LYS A 2 2.63 -16.74 23.23
CA LYS A 2 2.20 -15.33 23.33
C LYS A 2 3.36 -14.41 23.77
N ALA A 3 4.52 -14.58 23.14
CA ALA A 3 5.69 -13.75 23.48
C ALA A 3 5.50 -12.34 22.91
N PRO A 4 5.93 -11.28 23.62
CA PRO A 4 5.89 -9.93 23.09
C PRO A 4 6.81 -9.84 21.86
N ILE A 5 6.31 -9.20 20.80
CA ILE A 5 7.05 -8.91 19.57
C ILE A 5 6.78 -7.48 19.13
N MET A 6 7.74 -6.89 18.44
CA MET A 6 7.61 -5.64 17.72
C MET A 6 8.21 -5.85 16.33
N LEU A 7 7.47 -5.47 15.29
CA LEU A 7 7.82 -5.72 13.90
C LEU A 7 7.68 -4.45 13.07
N TRP A 8 8.52 -4.32 12.06
CA TRP A 8 8.28 -3.38 10.97
C TRP A 8 7.27 -3.99 10.00
N VAL A 9 6.14 -3.32 9.80
CA VAL A 9 5.04 -3.76 8.94
C VAL A 9 4.33 -2.53 8.36
N TYR A 10 3.50 -2.74 7.35
CA TYR A 10 2.70 -1.70 6.69
C TYR A 10 1.29 -2.23 6.42
N SER A 11 0.38 -1.36 6.00
CA SER A 11 -0.95 -1.73 5.49
C SER A 11 -1.17 -1.03 4.16
N PRO A 12 -1.70 -1.69 3.11
CA PRO A 12 -2.18 -3.08 3.08
C PRO A 12 -1.06 -4.15 3.17
N HIS A 13 -1.28 -5.20 3.95
CA HIS A 13 -0.40 -6.37 4.13
C HIS A 13 -1.14 -7.54 4.82
N TRP A 14 -0.73 -8.79 4.57
CA TRP A 14 -1.38 -9.97 5.17
C TRP A 14 -1.27 -10.03 6.71
N ALA A 15 -0.15 -9.58 7.26
CA ALA A 15 0.14 -9.70 8.70
C ALA A 15 -0.88 -8.98 9.61
N PRO A 16 -1.17 -7.68 9.41
CA PRO A 16 -2.22 -7.00 10.20
C PRO A 16 -3.64 -7.53 9.91
N ALA A 17 -3.89 -8.11 8.73
CA ALA A 17 -5.18 -8.74 8.43
C ALA A 17 -5.38 -10.06 9.18
N LYS A 18 -4.30 -10.82 9.41
CA LYS A 18 -4.35 -12.11 10.11
C LYS A 18 -4.23 -11.98 11.63
N TYR A 19 -3.41 -11.05 12.10
CA TYR A 19 -3.10 -10.89 13.51
C TYR A 19 -3.58 -9.54 14.02
N LYS A 20 -4.46 -9.58 15.02
CA LYS A 20 -4.86 -8.37 15.74
C LYS A 20 -3.67 -7.81 16.52
N GLY A 21 -3.30 -6.56 16.22
CA GLY A 21 -2.26 -5.81 16.88
C GLY A 21 -2.59 -4.32 16.93
N GLU A 22 -1.62 -3.51 17.33
CA GLU A 22 -1.72 -2.05 17.43
C GLU A 22 -0.45 -1.44 16.82
N TRP A 23 -0.56 -0.22 16.31
CA TRP A 23 0.58 0.53 15.81
C TRP A 23 1.30 1.23 16.97
N VAL A 24 2.61 1.40 16.84
CA VAL A 24 3.35 2.21 17.80
C VAL A 24 3.06 3.68 17.50
N GLU A 25 2.45 4.37 18.47
CA GLU A 25 2.09 5.78 18.38
C GLU A 25 3.33 6.67 18.59
N PHE A 26 4.06 6.94 17.51
CA PHE A 26 5.11 7.97 17.47
C PHE A 26 4.49 9.36 17.26
N PRO A 27 5.25 10.47 17.48
CA PRO A 27 4.79 11.79 17.08
C PRO A 27 4.38 11.82 15.60
N ASP A 28 3.27 12.47 15.25
CA ASP A 28 2.78 12.49 13.87
C ASP A 28 3.81 13.08 12.89
N TYR A 29 3.84 12.54 11.69
CA TYR A 29 4.67 13.09 10.62
C TYR A 29 4.21 14.49 10.23
N THR A 30 5.17 15.41 10.09
CA THR A 30 5.04 16.64 9.30
C THR A 30 6.29 16.84 8.43
N PRO A 31 6.23 17.67 7.37
CA PRO A 31 7.41 17.98 6.56
C PRO A 31 8.60 18.53 7.38
N GLU A 32 8.32 19.25 8.47
CA GLU A 32 9.34 19.81 9.37
C GLU A 32 10.13 18.73 10.09
N CYS A 33 9.52 17.61 10.50
CA CYS A 33 10.24 16.49 11.13
C CYS A 33 11.46 16.00 10.32
N TYR A 34 11.39 16.11 8.99
CA TYR A 34 12.46 15.67 8.08
C TYR A 34 13.41 16.82 7.71
N ASN A 35 13.01 18.08 7.95
CA ASN A 35 13.70 19.25 7.43
C ASN A 35 14.26 20.19 8.51
N ASP A 36 13.72 20.16 9.72
CA ASP A 36 14.11 20.97 10.88
C ASP A 36 14.49 20.07 12.08
N PRO A 37 15.77 20.00 12.47
CA PRO A 37 16.21 19.25 13.65
C PRO A 37 15.60 19.72 14.97
N LYS A 38 14.99 20.90 15.03
CA LYS A 38 14.39 21.44 16.26
C LYS A 38 12.90 21.14 16.41
N TRP A 39 12.31 20.45 15.42
CA TRP A 39 10.88 20.21 15.39
C TRP A 39 10.40 19.25 16.49
N GLY A 40 11.14 18.17 16.73
CA GLY A 40 10.70 17.10 17.61
C GLY A 40 11.34 17.11 19.00
N ALA A 41 11.23 15.98 19.69
CA ALA A 41 11.74 15.81 21.05
C ALA A 41 13.28 15.84 21.13
N ASN A 42 13.97 15.53 20.03
CA ASN A 42 15.42 15.62 19.94
C ASN A 42 15.84 16.86 19.13
N PRO A 43 16.21 17.99 19.78
CA PRO A 43 16.53 19.24 19.08
C PRO A 43 17.85 19.20 18.30
N GLU A 44 18.60 18.09 18.38
CA GLU A 44 19.87 17.89 17.69
C GLU A 44 19.74 16.95 16.48
N SER A 45 18.56 16.38 16.23
CA SER A 45 18.35 15.38 15.17
C SER A 45 17.02 15.56 14.44
N LYS A 46 16.94 14.99 13.24
CA LYS A 46 15.71 14.87 12.45
C LYS A 46 15.13 13.46 12.61
N TYR A 47 13.95 13.23 12.05
CA TYR A 47 13.29 11.92 11.92
C TYR A 47 12.84 11.30 13.24
N ASP A 48 12.50 12.12 14.23
CA ASP A 48 11.96 11.72 15.52
C ASP A 48 10.41 11.75 15.57
N CYS A 49 9.79 11.52 14.40
CA CYS A 49 8.36 11.27 14.20
C CYS A 49 8.10 9.86 13.64
N GLY A 50 6.83 9.48 13.64
CA GLY A 50 6.31 8.35 12.90
C GLY A 50 6.47 8.52 11.39
N LYS A 51 6.11 7.46 10.66
CA LYS A 51 6.10 7.54 9.19
C LYS A 51 4.90 8.34 8.71
N PRO A 52 4.99 8.97 7.52
CA PRO A 52 3.82 9.56 6.88
C PRO A 52 2.78 8.48 6.57
N HIS A 53 1.52 8.85 6.77
CA HIS A 53 0.36 8.11 6.29
C HIS A 53 -0.09 8.74 4.97
N GLY A 54 -0.58 7.94 4.03
CA GLY A 54 -1.01 8.49 2.75
C GLY A 54 -1.55 7.48 1.77
N GLU A 55 -1.94 8.00 0.62
CA GLU A 55 -2.46 7.22 -0.50
C GLU A 55 -1.33 6.58 -1.32
N ILE A 56 -1.65 5.47 -1.98
CA ILE A 56 -0.76 4.84 -2.96
C ILE A 56 -1.02 5.48 -4.32
N TRP A 57 -0.09 6.34 -4.75
CA TRP A 57 -0.20 7.07 -6.01
C TRP A 57 0.28 6.26 -7.21
N LYS A 58 -0.41 6.40 -8.34
CA LYS A 58 -0.05 5.81 -9.63
C LYS A 58 0.52 6.90 -10.54
N TYR A 59 1.71 6.66 -11.07
CA TYR A 59 2.37 7.56 -12.02
C TYR A 59 2.55 6.87 -13.38
N SER A 60 2.37 7.63 -14.45
CA SER A 60 2.58 7.15 -15.82
C SER A 60 3.55 8.06 -16.56
N TRP A 61 4.31 7.48 -17.50
CA TRP A 61 5.04 8.27 -18.49
C TRP A 61 4.08 9.21 -19.24
N ALA A 62 4.51 10.45 -19.49
CA ALA A 62 3.68 11.51 -20.07
C ALA A 62 3.03 11.11 -21.41
N GLY A 63 3.71 10.32 -22.25
CA GLY A 63 3.18 9.87 -23.55
C GLY A 63 2.24 8.66 -23.48
N MET A 64 1.97 8.09 -22.30
CA MET A 64 1.12 6.90 -22.17
C MET A 64 -0.30 7.16 -22.67
N LYS A 65 -0.85 8.34 -22.36
CA LYS A 65 -2.20 8.75 -22.78
C LYS A 65 -2.34 8.77 -24.30
N ASP A 66 -1.32 9.29 -24.99
CA ASP A 66 -1.37 9.47 -26.45
C ASP A 66 -1.07 8.16 -27.18
N LYS A 67 -0.13 7.35 -26.64
CA LYS A 67 0.30 6.10 -27.28
C LYS A 67 -0.63 4.93 -26.99
N TRP A 68 -1.19 4.85 -25.79
CA TRP A 68 -2.06 3.76 -25.33
C TRP A 68 -3.26 4.30 -24.55
N PRO A 69 -4.21 4.96 -25.23
CA PRO A 69 -5.32 5.67 -24.58
C PRO A 69 -6.20 4.75 -23.72
N VAL A 70 -6.47 3.52 -24.16
CA VAL A 70 -7.26 2.55 -23.38
C VAL A 70 -6.50 2.10 -22.13
N ALA A 71 -5.22 1.73 -22.27
CA ALA A 71 -4.41 1.35 -21.11
C ALA A 71 -4.26 2.50 -20.10
N TYR A 72 -4.18 3.75 -20.58
CA TYR A 72 -4.16 4.93 -19.73
C TYR A 72 -5.46 5.07 -18.92
N LYS A 73 -6.63 4.86 -19.53
CA LYS A 73 -7.92 4.86 -18.81
C LYS A 73 -7.93 3.79 -17.71
N VAL A 74 -7.56 2.56 -18.05
CA VAL A 74 -7.48 1.46 -17.09
C VAL A 74 -6.54 1.81 -15.94
N ALA A 75 -5.30 2.23 -16.23
CA ALA A 75 -4.33 2.57 -15.19
C ALA A 75 -4.80 3.73 -14.30
N LYS A 76 -5.47 4.72 -14.89
CA LYS A 76 -6.04 5.85 -14.16
C LYS A 76 -7.18 5.42 -13.22
N ASN A 77 -8.07 4.55 -13.71
CA ASN A 77 -9.30 4.16 -13.02
C ASN A 77 -9.16 2.94 -12.09
N TYR A 78 -8.13 2.10 -12.28
CA TYR A 78 -7.90 0.91 -11.45
C TYR A 78 -7.86 1.25 -9.95
N THR A 79 -8.73 0.62 -9.18
CA THR A 79 -8.78 0.73 -7.72
C THR A 79 -8.94 -0.66 -7.16
N VAL A 80 -8.12 -1.01 -6.17
CA VAL A 80 -8.25 -2.27 -5.42
C VAL A 80 -8.28 -1.92 -3.96
N ASP A 81 -9.25 -2.50 -3.26
CA ASP A 81 -9.48 -2.22 -1.86
C ASP A 81 -8.35 -2.77 -0.98
N THR A 82 -8.18 -2.17 0.20
CA THR A 82 -7.19 -2.61 1.19
C THR A 82 -7.39 -4.07 1.59
N ASP A 83 -8.63 -4.53 1.76
CA ASP A 83 -8.93 -5.90 2.17
C ASP A 83 -8.61 -6.91 1.05
N GLU A 84 -8.80 -6.52 -0.21
CA GLU A 84 -8.42 -7.35 -1.35
C GLU A 84 -6.90 -7.46 -1.47
N LEU A 85 -6.17 -6.35 -1.31
CA LEU A 85 -4.71 -6.35 -1.28
C LEU A 85 -4.17 -7.19 -0.11
N ASN A 86 -4.77 -7.07 1.07
CA ASN A 86 -4.44 -7.87 2.25
C ASN A 86 -4.61 -9.37 1.97
N LYS A 87 -5.74 -9.74 1.37
CA LYS A 87 -6.05 -11.13 1.01
C LYS A 87 -5.06 -11.65 -0.03
N MET A 88 -4.86 -10.94 -1.14
CA MET A 88 -3.95 -11.36 -2.21
C MET A 88 -2.51 -11.52 -1.70
N SER A 89 -2.04 -10.60 -0.85
CA SER A 89 -0.73 -10.72 -0.18
C SER A 89 -0.65 -11.99 0.69
N GLY A 90 -1.74 -12.34 1.37
CA GLY A 90 -1.81 -13.56 2.18
C GLY A 90 -1.79 -14.84 1.35
N GLU A 91 -2.47 -14.86 0.20
CA GLU A 91 -2.45 -16.01 -0.71
C GLU A 91 -1.02 -16.30 -1.24
N ILE A 92 -0.21 -15.26 -1.44
CA ILE A 92 1.18 -15.40 -1.84
C ILE A 92 2.02 -15.88 -0.64
N ASP A 93 2.08 -15.09 0.43
CA ASP A 93 3.06 -15.29 1.51
C ASP A 93 2.71 -16.44 2.46
N LEU A 94 1.43 -16.80 2.59
CA LEU A 94 0.96 -17.84 3.51
C LEU A 94 0.55 -19.13 2.81
N GLU A 95 -0.01 -19.04 1.61
CA GLU A 95 -0.49 -20.21 0.84
C GLU A 95 0.50 -20.66 -0.24
N GLY A 96 1.53 -19.85 -0.54
CA GLY A 96 2.57 -20.18 -1.50
C GLY A 96 2.11 -20.11 -2.96
N LYS A 97 1.03 -19.38 -3.26
CA LYS A 97 0.61 -19.12 -4.64
C LYS A 97 1.58 -18.19 -5.33
N THR A 98 1.65 -18.28 -6.66
CA THR A 98 2.41 -17.30 -7.44
C THR A 98 1.63 -15.98 -7.53
N PRO A 99 2.31 -14.81 -7.60
CA PRO A 99 1.64 -13.55 -7.85
C PRO A 99 0.80 -13.56 -9.13
N GLU A 100 1.26 -14.28 -10.17
CA GLU A 100 0.55 -14.43 -11.44
C GLU A 100 -0.79 -15.15 -11.29
N ASP A 101 -0.82 -16.26 -10.54
CA ASP A 101 -2.06 -17.02 -10.30
C ASP A 101 -3.07 -16.19 -9.49
N VAL A 102 -2.59 -15.48 -8.46
CA VAL A 102 -3.43 -14.62 -7.62
C VAL A 102 -4.00 -13.46 -8.43
N ALA A 103 -3.17 -12.79 -9.23
CA ALA A 103 -3.61 -11.72 -10.12
C ALA A 103 -4.60 -12.21 -11.17
N ALA A 104 -4.35 -13.37 -11.79
CA ALA A 104 -5.26 -13.95 -12.78
C ALA A 104 -6.63 -14.30 -12.16
N ALA A 105 -6.65 -14.86 -10.95
CA ALA A 105 -7.88 -15.15 -10.23
C ALA A 105 -8.66 -13.86 -9.90
N TRP A 106 -7.97 -12.81 -9.43
CA TRP A 106 -8.61 -11.52 -9.17
C TRP A 106 -9.16 -10.90 -10.46
N ILE A 107 -8.39 -10.86 -11.55
CA ILE A 107 -8.85 -10.35 -12.86
C ILE A 107 -10.10 -11.11 -13.33
N ALA A 108 -10.13 -12.43 -13.19
CA ALA A 108 -11.28 -13.23 -13.59
C ALA A 108 -12.53 -12.94 -12.73
N ALA A 109 -12.35 -12.71 -11.43
CA ALA A 109 -13.45 -12.40 -10.51
C ALA A 109 -14.01 -10.98 -10.67
N HIS A 110 -13.20 -10.04 -11.16
CA HIS A 110 -13.52 -8.61 -11.26
C HIS A 110 -13.75 -8.15 -12.71
N GLU A 111 -14.20 -9.04 -13.60
CA GLU A 111 -14.32 -8.76 -15.04
C GLU A 111 -15.17 -7.53 -15.36
N ALA A 112 -16.31 -7.37 -14.68
CA ALA A 112 -17.16 -6.20 -14.88
C ALA A 112 -16.47 -4.90 -14.45
N ASP A 113 -15.78 -4.92 -13.30
CA ASP A 113 -15.13 -3.76 -12.71
C ASP A 113 -14.00 -3.26 -13.60
N TRP A 114 -13.08 -4.16 -14.01
CA TRP A 114 -11.94 -3.73 -14.81
C TRP A 114 -12.30 -3.41 -16.25
N LYS A 115 -13.37 -4.00 -16.80
CA LYS A 115 -13.90 -3.58 -18.10
C LYS A 115 -14.45 -2.16 -18.05
N ALA A 116 -15.18 -1.80 -17.00
CA ALA A 116 -15.68 -0.44 -16.82
C ALA A 116 -14.54 0.59 -16.73
N TRP A 117 -13.35 0.20 -16.26
CA TRP A 117 -12.18 1.08 -16.25
C TRP A 117 -11.62 1.42 -17.63
N ALA A 118 -11.90 0.60 -18.65
CA ALA A 118 -11.45 0.81 -20.02
C ALA A 118 -12.36 1.74 -20.83
N GLU A 119 -13.58 1.98 -20.36
CA GLU A 119 -14.58 2.87 -20.96
C GLU A 119 -14.24 4.35 -20.76
#